data_AF-A0A6A6SUR7-F1
#
_entry.id   AF-A0A6A6SUR7-F1
#
_cell.length_a   1.000
_cell.length_b   1.000
_cell.length_c   1.000
_cell.angle_alpha   90.00
_cell.angle_beta   90.00
_cell.angle_gamma   90.00
#
_symmetry.space_group_name_H-M   'P 1'
#
loop_
_entity.id
_entity.type
_entity.pdbx_description
1 polymer ?
#
loop_
_entity_poly.entity_id
_entity_poly.type
_entity_poly.pdbx_seq_one_letter_code
_entity_poly.pdbx_strand_id
1 'polypeptide(L)'
;MPPIEPLGNIHGTNPMAEASFDIDAAENESNSGVYVPRESFDVSSPPATPSMRKGKKSFMTSTPKEKKAYTMLNKRKTHNLTSTLPPVFTQVPAVPLTDKEIVVYFFNSLSRPIVSIRLYERGWGPARICDTLNDHRAIEPPYLRNTCSVKCVTAIRRGLDKWGAEWDTQLRDLLKDADDAVATDAMRIQEDECDEILDIDVLDLLKGLVKYPDEEDDDGIGAGIFTKCVRYCAERQLSWPLSKIHTIALALQEGREPDIAEAHD
;
A
#
# COMPACT_ATOMS: atom_id res chain seq x y z
N MET A 1 32.09 -3.28 36.36
CA MET A 1 31.76 -3.68 37.75
C MET A 1 32.94 -3.40 38.66
N PRO A 2 32.76 -2.97 39.93
CA PRO A 2 31.69 -2.14 40.53
C PRO A 2 32.36 -1.01 41.42
N PRO A 3 31.72 -0.26 42.36
CA PRO A 3 30.76 -0.70 43.38
C PRO A 3 29.39 0.01 43.37
N ILE A 4 28.41 -0.76 43.84
CA ILE A 4 27.04 -0.40 44.21
C ILE A 4 27.04 -0.12 45.72
N GLU A 5 26.33 0.92 46.16
CA GLU A 5 25.91 1.06 47.57
C GLU A 5 24.44 1.54 47.68
N PRO A 6 23.77 1.27 48.82
CA PRO A 6 22.36 0.87 48.78
C PRO A 6 21.41 1.68 49.70
N LEU A 7 20.12 1.31 49.61
CA LEU A 7 19.02 1.47 50.58
C LEU A 7 18.30 2.82 50.74
N GLY A 8 16.98 2.75 50.56
CA GLY A 8 16.00 3.76 50.97
C GLY A 8 14.58 3.21 50.88
N ASN A 9 14.23 2.28 51.75
CA ASN A 9 12.94 1.64 51.89
C ASN A 9 11.98 2.59 52.64
N ILE A 10 10.84 2.98 52.06
CA ILE A 10 9.71 3.57 52.81
C ILE A 10 8.42 2.81 52.50
N HIS A 11 8.02 2.00 53.47
CA HIS A 11 6.67 1.46 53.61
C HIS A 11 5.71 2.57 54.06
N GLY A 12 4.56 2.65 53.38
CA GLY A 12 3.40 3.43 53.76
C GLY A 12 2.13 2.78 53.19
N THR A 13 1.65 1.77 53.91
CA THR A 13 0.31 1.13 53.91
C THR A 13 -0.82 2.18 53.89
N ASN A 14 -2.06 2.05 53.42
CA ASN A 14 -3.04 0.98 53.12
C ASN A 14 -4.32 1.73 52.55
N PRO A 15 -5.54 1.17 52.39
CA PRO A 15 -6.03 -0.10 51.83
C PRO A 15 -7.22 0.07 50.83
N MET A 16 -7.61 -1.07 50.22
CA MET A 16 -8.99 -1.48 49.82
C MET A 16 -9.81 -0.64 48.81
N ALA A 17 -10.10 -1.25 47.66
CA ALA A 17 -11.45 -1.76 47.38
C ALA A 17 -11.43 -2.78 46.24
N GLU A 18 -12.03 -3.93 46.53
CA GLU A 18 -12.30 -5.06 45.64
C GLU A 18 -13.38 -4.70 44.61
N ALA A 19 -13.22 -5.20 43.37
CA ALA A 19 -14.34 -5.52 42.49
C ALA A 19 -13.92 -6.66 41.57
N SER A 20 -14.25 -7.86 42.02
CA SER A 20 -14.37 -9.07 41.20
C SER A 20 -15.43 -8.84 40.12
N PHE A 21 -15.10 -9.22 38.89
CA PHE A 21 -16.09 -9.46 37.85
C PHE A 21 -15.66 -10.72 37.09
N ASP A 22 -16.23 -11.85 37.52
CA ASP A 22 -16.36 -13.05 36.72
C ASP A 22 -17.28 -12.73 35.54
N ILE A 23 -16.82 -12.99 34.31
CA ILE A 23 -17.73 -13.21 33.17
C ILE A 23 -17.30 -14.48 32.48
N ASP A 24 -18.27 -15.40 32.50
CA ASP A 24 -18.27 -16.72 31.91
C ASP A 24 -17.92 -16.74 30.43
N ALA A 25 -17.28 -17.86 30.08
CA ALA A 25 -17.19 -18.39 28.75
C ALA A 25 -18.58 -18.51 28.11
N ALA A 26 -18.74 -17.87 26.95
CA ALA A 26 -19.75 -18.23 25.97
C ALA A 26 -19.10 -18.25 24.59
N GLU A 27 -19.06 -19.45 24.04
CA GLU A 27 -18.75 -19.78 22.67
C GLU A 27 -19.63 -18.96 21.72
N ASN A 28 -19.04 -18.44 20.63
CA ASN A 28 -19.77 -18.35 19.38
C ASN A 28 -18.81 -18.49 18.19
N GLU A 29 -18.82 -19.69 17.61
CA GLU A 29 -18.48 -19.96 16.22
C GLU A 29 -19.22 -18.92 15.35
N SER A 30 -18.65 -18.28 14.34
CA SER A 30 -18.33 -18.90 13.06
C SER A 30 -18.11 -17.75 12.06
N ASN A 31 -16.92 -17.67 11.44
CA ASN A 31 -16.78 -17.42 10.00
C ASN A 31 -15.32 -17.65 9.58
N SER A 32 -14.92 -18.92 9.55
CA SER A 32 -13.64 -19.36 8.97
C SER A 32 -13.73 -19.27 7.44
N GLY A 33 -13.20 -18.18 6.88
CA GLY A 33 -12.84 -18.11 5.47
C GLY A 33 -11.64 -19.00 5.19
N VAL A 34 -11.88 -20.30 5.01
CA VAL A 34 -10.87 -21.32 4.71
C VAL A 34 -10.13 -20.99 3.41
N TYR A 35 -8.82 -20.78 3.51
CA TYR A 35 -7.89 -20.84 2.39
C TYR A 35 -7.77 -22.31 1.95
N VAL A 36 -8.18 -22.62 0.71
CA VAL A 36 -8.00 -23.95 0.11
C VAL A 36 -6.72 -23.92 -0.74
N PRO A 37 -5.68 -24.71 -0.41
CA PRO A 37 -4.52 -24.91 -1.27
C PRO A 37 -4.94 -25.71 -2.52
N ARG A 38 -4.48 -25.27 -3.69
CA ARG A 38 -4.76 -25.93 -4.97
C ARG A 38 -3.87 -27.16 -5.11
N GLU A 39 -4.41 -28.34 -4.83
CA GLU A 39 -3.73 -29.61 -5.12
C GLU A 39 -3.54 -29.83 -6.63
N SER A 40 -2.39 -30.41 -6.93
CA SER A 40 -1.89 -30.87 -8.21
C SER A 40 -2.79 -31.95 -8.83
N PHE A 41 -3.28 -31.70 -10.05
CA PHE A 41 -3.87 -32.75 -10.89
C PHE A 41 -2.78 -33.46 -11.67
N ASP A 42 -2.41 -34.64 -11.18
CA ASP A 42 -1.71 -35.68 -11.90
C ASP A 42 -2.75 -36.47 -12.72
N VAL A 43 -2.63 -36.52 -14.04
CA VAL A 43 -3.51 -37.31 -14.91
C VAL A 43 -2.67 -38.33 -15.66
N SER A 44 -2.65 -39.52 -15.07
CA SER A 44 -2.12 -40.75 -15.64
C SER A 44 -2.91 -41.18 -16.89
N SER A 45 -2.18 -41.73 -17.86
CA SER A 45 -2.67 -42.23 -19.15
C SER A 45 -3.54 -43.49 -19.02
N PRO A 46 -4.51 -43.74 -19.92
CA PRO A 46 -5.09 -45.07 -20.11
C PRO A 46 -4.47 -45.81 -21.32
N PRO A 47 -4.19 -47.14 -21.24
CA PRO A 47 -3.75 -47.92 -22.39
C PRO A 47 -4.85 -48.77 -23.06
N ALA A 48 -4.66 -48.90 -24.38
CA ALA A 48 -4.91 -50.02 -25.30
C ALA A 48 -6.34 -50.46 -25.70
N THR A 49 -6.49 -50.45 -27.04
CA THR A 49 -7.54 -50.92 -27.96
C THR A 49 -7.91 -52.40 -27.92
N PRO A 50 -8.98 -52.79 -28.64
CA PRO A 50 -8.85 -53.84 -29.65
C PRO A 50 -9.34 -53.45 -31.05
N SER A 51 -8.68 -54.05 -32.05
CA SER A 51 -8.81 -53.89 -33.50
C SER A 51 -9.77 -54.92 -34.11
N MET A 52 -10.61 -54.53 -35.10
CA MET A 52 -10.91 -55.34 -36.31
C MET A 52 -11.56 -54.53 -37.46
N ARG A 53 -10.75 -54.31 -38.51
CA ARG A 53 -11.00 -54.42 -39.98
C ARG A 53 -12.43 -54.42 -40.59
N LYS A 54 -12.65 -53.47 -41.53
CA LYS A 54 -12.85 -53.59 -43.01
C LYS A 54 -14.04 -52.78 -43.59
N GLY A 55 -13.75 -51.86 -44.52
CA GLY A 55 -14.48 -51.77 -45.80
C GLY A 55 -15.19 -50.46 -46.20
N LYS A 56 -14.62 -49.80 -47.22
CA LYS A 56 -15.26 -49.11 -48.38
C LYS A 56 -15.89 -47.69 -48.25
N LYS A 57 -15.23 -46.78 -49.00
CA LYS A 57 -15.71 -45.77 -49.97
C LYS A 57 -16.43 -44.49 -49.48
N SER A 58 -15.70 -43.38 -49.64
CA SER A 58 -16.10 -42.13 -50.32
C SER A 58 -17.40 -41.44 -49.90
N PHE A 59 -17.26 -40.30 -49.22
CA PHE A 59 -17.89 -39.04 -49.65
C PHE A 59 -17.12 -37.85 -49.07
N MET A 60 -16.64 -36.95 -49.93
CA MET A 60 -16.08 -35.66 -49.52
C MET A 60 -17.23 -34.75 -49.13
N THR A 61 -17.29 -34.36 -47.86
CA THR A 61 -18.01 -33.17 -47.41
C THR A 61 -17.02 -32.32 -46.62
N SER A 62 -16.50 -31.30 -47.30
CA SER A 62 -15.66 -30.27 -46.73
C SER A 62 -16.44 -29.52 -45.65
N THR A 63 -16.12 -29.77 -44.38
CA THR A 63 -16.54 -28.90 -43.29
C THR A 63 -15.81 -27.56 -43.44
N PRO A 64 -16.52 -26.41 -43.36
CA PRO A 64 -15.87 -25.12 -43.41
C PRO A 64 -14.98 -24.97 -42.17
N LYS A 65 -13.68 -24.77 -42.37
CA LYS A 65 -12.73 -24.42 -41.32
C LYS A 65 -13.25 -23.16 -40.62
N GLU A 66 -13.68 -23.31 -39.38
CA GLU A 66 -13.93 -22.18 -38.48
C GLU A 66 -12.67 -21.33 -38.44
N LYS A 67 -12.78 -20.13 -39.01
CA LYS A 67 -11.74 -19.12 -38.93
C LYS A 67 -11.63 -18.76 -37.46
N LYS A 68 -10.55 -19.18 -36.79
CA LYS A 68 -10.18 -18.67 -35.47
C LYS A 68 -10.17 -17.15 -35.56
N ALA A 69 -11.15 -16.50 -34.95
CA ALA A 69 -11.20 -15.06 -34.83
C ALA A 69 -9.97 -14.65 -34.01
N TYR A 70 -8.98 -14.07 -34.69
CA TYR A 70 -7.91 -13.35 -34.01
C TYR A 70 -8.56 -12.14 -33.36
N THR A 71 -8.87 -12.23 -32.07
CA THR A 71 -9.26 -11.08 -31.28
C THR A 71 -8.06 -10.13 -31.29
N MET A 72 -8.16 -9.07 -32.10
CA MET A 72 -7.19 -7.98 -32.12
C MET A 72 -7.17 -7.38 -30.72
N LEU A 73 -6.17 -7.75 -29.92
CA LEU A 73 -5.91 -7.17 -28.61
C LEU A 73 -5.50 -5.71 -28.83
N ASN A 74 -6.48 -4.82 -28.83
CA ASN A 74 -6.23 -3.38 -28.81
C ASN A 74 -5.52 -3.06 -27.48
N LYS A 75 -4.21 -2.80 -27.56
CA LYS A 75 -3.43 -2.33 -26.42
C LYS A 75 -4.00 -0.98 -25.99
N ARG A 76 -4.52 -0.91 -24.77
CA ARG A 76 -5.01 0.35 -24.17
C ARG A 76 -3.87 1.37 -24.15
N LYS A 77 -4.20 2.64 -24.37
CA LYS A 77 -3.24 3.75 -24.24
C LYS A 77 -2.64 3.76 -22.84
N THR A 78 -1.33 3.96 -22.75
CA THR A 78 -0.62 4.11 -21.49
C THR A 78 -1.16 5.34 -20.74
N HIS A 79 -1.42 5.21 -19.45
CA HIS A 79 -1.88 6.32 -18.61
C HIS A 79 -0.74 7.31 -18.33
N ASN A 80 -1.10 8.54 -17.96
CA ASN A 80 -0.17 9.64 -17.64
C ASN A 80 0.41 9.61 -16.21
N LEU A 81 0.00 8.68 -15.33
CA LEU A 81 0.41 8.64 -13.91
C LEU A 81 1.91 8.73 -13.67
N THR A 82 2.74 8.04 -14.48
CA THR A 82 4.20 8.05 -14.29
C THR A 82 4.80 9.44 -14.48
N SER A 83 4.15 10.31 -15.26
CA SER A 83 4.61 11.69 -15.51
C SER A 83 4.03 12.72 -14.56
N THR A 84 2.92 12.42 -13.88
CA THR A 84 2.22 13.36 -13.01
C THR A 84 2.49 13.13 -11.53
N LEU A 85 2.89 11.92 -11.16
CA LEU A 85 3.17 11.56 -9.76
C LEU A 85 4.66 11.45 -9.49
N PRO A 86 5.07 11.63 -8.23
CA PRO A 86 6.45 11.45 -7.80
C PRO A 86 7.02 10.08 -8.24
N PRO A 87 8.33 10.00 -8.53
CA PRO A 87 9.02 8.74 -8.74
C PRO A 87 8.85 7.73 -7.57
N VAL A 88 9.16 6.46 -7.85
CA VAL A 88 9.03 5.36 -6.88
C VAL A 88 9.90 5.57 -5.62
N PHE A 89 11.08 6.16 -5.79
CA PHE A 89 12.07 6.38 -4.74
C PHE A 89 12.14 7.85 -4.29
N THR A 90 11.00 8.54 -4.37
CA THR A 90 10.86 9.84 -3.72
C THR A 90 10.95 9.69 -2.20
N GLN A 91 11.64 10.63 -1.55
CA GLN A 91 11.81 10.66 -0.11
C GLN A 91 10.47 10.58 0.62
N VAL A 92 10.39 9.70 1.62
CA VAL A 92 9.24 9.66 2.52
C VAL A 92 9.36 10.86 3.48
N PRO A 93 8.32 11.71 3.58
CA PRO A 93 8.38 12.90 4.43
C PRO A 93 8.48 12.52 5.91
N ALA A 94 9.18 13.33 6.69
CA ALA A 94 9.35 13.15 8.13
C ALA A 94 8.12 13.58 8.94
N VAL A 95 6.93 13.22 8.47
CA VAL A 95 5.65 13.44 9.15
C VAL A 95 4.75 12.22 8.94
N PRO A 96 3.84 11.89 9.87
CA PRO A 96 2.91 10.78 9.69
C PRO A 96 2.07 10.97 8.43
N LEU A 97 2.07 9.95 7.57
CA LEU A 97 1.20 9.86 6.41
C LEU A 97 0.03 8.94 6.73
N THR A 98 -1.17 9.32 6.33
CA THR A 98 -2.30 8.40 6.25
C THR A 98 -2.17 7.49 5.02
N ASP A 99 -2.85 6.34 5.03
CA ASP A 99 -2.88 5.45 3.87
C ASP A 99 -3.50 6.11 2.64
N LYS A 100 -4.48 7.00 2.84
CA LYS A 100 -5.09 7.81 1.76
C LYS A 100 -4.07 8.76 1.13
N GLU A 101 -3.26 9.43 1.94
CA GLU A 101 -2.21 10.34 1.45
C GLU A 101 -1.16 9.58 0.64
N ILE A 102 -0.82 8.34 1.00
CA ILE A 102 0.06 7.49 0.20
C ILE A 102 -0.54 7.24 -1.18
N VAL A 103 -1.82 6.88 -1.25
CA VAL A 103 -2.52 6.64 -2.52
C VAL A 103 -2.57 7.90 -3.37
N VAL A 104 -2.88 9.05 -2.77
CA VAL A 104 -3.05 10.31 -3.51
C VAL A 104 -1.72 10.91 -3.93
N TYR A 105 -0.72 11.00 -3.04
CA TYR A 105 0.53 11.70 -3.30
C TYR A 105 1.67 10.79 -3.77
N PHE A 106 1.70 9.53 -3.33
CA PHE A 106 2.84 8.63 -3.51
C PHE A 106 2.47 7.31 -4.20
N PHE A 107 1.46 7.31 -5.07
CA PHE A 107 0.97 6.09 -5.72
C PHE A 107 2.06 5.26 -6.42
N ASN A 108 3.07 5.92 -7.00
CA ASN A 108 4.15 5.21 -7.67
C ASN A 108 4.99 4.37 -6.70
N SER A 109 5.10 4.80 -5.44
CA SER A 109 5.79 4.10 -4.35
C SER A 109 5.14 2.76 -3.98
N LEU A 110 3.90 2.47 -4.42
CA LEU A 110 3.32 1.12 -4.31
C LEU A 110 4.12 0.07 -5.09
N SER A 111 5.04 0.48 -5.97
CA SER A 111 5.99 -0.45 -6.60
C SER A 111 7.05 -0.97 -5.62
N ARG A 112 7.18 -0.33 -4.44
CA ARG A 112 8.00 -0.82 -3.32
C ARG A 112 7.18 -1.82 -2.50
N PRO A 113 7.77 -2.97 -2.10
CA PRO A 113 7.03 -4.02 -1.41
C PRO A 113 6.44 -3.55 -0.07
N ILE A 114 7.22 -2.81 0.73
CA ILE A 114 6.79 -2.31 2.05
C ILE A 114 5.55 -1.41 1.99
N VAL A 115 5.46 -0.55 0.98
CA VAL A 115 4.33 0.37 0.80
C VAL A 115 3.07 -0.40 0.39
N SER A 116 3.21 -1.39 -0.48
CA SER A 116 2.10 -2.27 -0.86
C SER A 116 1.61 -3.12 0.32
N ILE A 117 2.53 -3.67 1.13
CA ILE A 117 2.18 -4.46 2.32
C ILE A 117 1.43 -3.58 3.32
N ARG A 118 1.93 -2.38 3.61
CA ARG A 118 1.26 -1.42 4.51
C ARG A 118 -0.21 -1.22 4.14
N LEU A 119 -0.48 -0.88 2.89
CA LEU A 119 -1.85 -0.66 2.44
C LEU A 119 -2.70 -1.92 2.62
N TYR A 120 -2.20 -3.09 2.23
CA TYR A 120 -2.97 -4.34 2.30
C TYR A 120 -3.28 -4.76 3.74
N GLU A 121 -2.31 -4.70 4.64
CA GLU A 121 -2.51 -5.06 6.05
C GLU A 121 -3.47 -4.12 6.77
N ARG A 122 -3.56 -2.87 6.28
CA ARG A 122 -4.46 -1.84 6.82
C ARG A 122 -5.79 -1.77 6.06
N GLY A 123 -6.15 -2.83 5.34
CA GLY A 123 -7.47 -2.97 4.70
C GLY A 123 -7.65 -2.21 3.38
N TRP A 124 -6.58 -1.67 2.79
CA TRP A 124 -6.63 -1.01 1.48
C TRP A 124 -6.46 -2.02 0.35
N GLY A 125 -7.59 -2.57 -0.10
CA GLY A 125 -7.64 -3.41 -1.29
C GLY A 125 -7.53 -2.61 -2.61
N PRO A 126 -7.26 -3.28 -3.74
CA PRO A 126 -7.14 -2.65 -5.07
C PRO A 126 -8.35 -1.83 -5.51
N ALA A 127 -9.56 -2.18 -5.06
CA ALA A 127 -10.75 -1.40 -5.36
C ALA A 127 -10.67 -0.02 -4.71
N ARG A 128 -10.49 0.03 -3.38
CA ARG A 128 -10.37 1.27 -2.62
C ARG A 128 -9.22 2.15 -3.12
N ILE A 129 -8.03 1.56 -3.31
CA ILE A 129 -6.87 2.28 -3.84
C ILE A 129 -7.19 2.90 -5.20
N CYS A 130 -7.77 2.13 -6.11
CA CYS A 130 -8.06 2.60 -7.47
C CYS A 130 -9.14 3.68 -7.50
N ASP A 131 -10.19 3.52 -6.71
CA ASP A 131 -11.30 4.45 -6.63
C ASP A 131 -10.79 5.78 -6.05
N THR A 132 -10.09 5.75 -4.89
CA THR A 132 -9.43 6.94 -4.31
C THR A 132 -8.45 7.60 -5.28
N LEU A 133 -7.63 6.82 -5.99
CA LEU A 133 -6.67 7.38 -6.93
C LEU A 133 -7.38 8.14 -8.07
N ASN A 134 -8.41 7.55 -8.68
CA ASN A 134 -9.16 8.18 -9.77
C ASN A 134 -9.99 9.39 -9.31
N ASP A 135 -10.47 9.38 -8.06
CA ASP A 135 -11.26 10.48 -7.49
C ASP A 135 -10.41 11.73 -7.19
N HIS A 136 -9.14 11.53 -6.86
CA HIS A 136 -8.23 12.62 -6.46
C HIS A 136 -7.24 13.04 -7.54
N ARG A 137 -7.06 12.25 -8.62
CA ARG A 137 -6.09 12.53 -9.68
C ARG A 137 -6.71 12.53 -11.08
N ALA A 138 -6.25 13.47 -11.90
CA ALA A 138 -6.62 13.57 -13.31
C ALA A 138 -5.84 12.54 -14.15
N ILE A 139 -6.40 11.34 -14.28
CA ILE A 139 -5.75 10.20 -14.95
C ILE A 139 -6.48 9.86 -16.25
N GLU A 140 -5.75 9.91 -17.36
CA GLU A 140 -6.30 9.58 -18.68
C GLU A 140 -5.45 8.52 -19.38
N PRO A 141 -6.01 7.34 -19.72
CA PRO A 141 -7.36 6.87 -19.35
C PRO A 141 -7.42 6.43 -17.87
N PRO A 142 -8.61 6.38 -17.24
CA PRO A 142 -8.75 6.06 -15.82
C PRO A 142 -8.00 4.80 -15.41
N TYR A 143 -7.40 4.83 -14.22
CA TYR A 143 -6.69 3.68 -13.68
C TYR A 143 -7.66 2.54 -13.39
N LEU A 144 -7.22 1.29 -13.56
CA LEU A 144 -8.08 0.12 -13.41
C LEU A 144 -7.72 -0.68 -12.17
N ARG A 145 -8.74 -1.20 -11.49
CA ARG A 145 -8.59 -2.06 -10.30
C ARG A 145 -7.68 -3.26 -10.56
N ASN A 146 -7.80 -3.91 -11.72
CA ASN A 146 -6.93 -5.04 -12.09
C ASN A 146 -5.47 -4.60 -12.26
N THR A 147 -5.23 -3.43 -12.84
CA THR A 147 -3.88 -2.86 -12.96
C THR A 147 -3.30 -2.51 -11.58
N CYS A 148 -4.12 -1.98 -10.67
CA CYS A 148 -3.75 -1.75 -9.29
C CYS A 148 -3.35 -3.05 -8.57
N SER A 149 -4.20 -4.08 -8.67
CA SER A 149 -3.94 -5.39 -8.07
C SER A 149 -2.63 -5.98 -8.56
N VAL A 150 -2.38 -5.96 -9.88
CA VAL A 150 -1.12 -6.45 -10.46
C VAL A 150 0.08 -5.65 -9.95
N LYS A 151 -0.01 -4.31 -9.85
CA LYS A 151 1.09 -3.47 -9.31
C LYS A 151 1.45 -3.90 -7.89
N CYS A 152 0.47 -3.96 -6.98
CA CYS A 152 0.73 -4.28 -5.58
C CYS A 152 1.19 -5.74 -5.39
N VAL A 153 0.52 -6.71 -6.02
CA VAL A 153 0.90 -8.13 -5.91
C VAL A 153 2.30 -8.38 -6.49
N THR A 154 2.67 -7.72 -7.59
CA THR A 154 4.02 -7.84 -8.16
C THR A 154 5.07 -7.25 -7.22
N ALA A 155 4.79 -6.11 -6.58
CA ALA A 155 5.68 -5.54 -5.59
C ALA A 155 5.86 -6.49 -4.39
N ILE A 156 4.77 -6.98 -3.80
CA ILE A 156 4.82 -7.92 -2.67
C ILE A 156 5.64 -9.17 -3.02
N ARG A 157 5.39 -9.78 -4.19
CA ARG A 157 6.16 -10.95 -4.67
C ARG A 157 7.65 -10.64 -4.81
N ARG A 158 8.01 -9.47 -5.35
CA ARG A 158 9.42 -9.05 -5.43
C ARG A 158 10.07 -8.91 -4.06
N GLY A 159 9.33 -8.43 -3.05
CA GLY A 159 9.82 -8.37 -1.67
C GLY A 159 10.07 -9.76 -1.10
N LEU A 160 9.10 -10.67 -1.25
CA LEU A 160 9.23 -12.08 -0.86
C LEU A 160 10.43 -12.76 -1.53
N ASP A 161 10.62 -12.55 -2.83
CA ASP A 161 11.73 -13.12 -3.59
C ASP A 161 13.09 -12.58 -3.12
N LYS A 162 13.14 -11.30 -2.67
CA LYS A 162 14.38 -10.61 -2.27
C LYS A 162 14.77 -10.89 -0.81
N TRP A 163 13.84 -10.77 0.13
CA TRP A 163 14.11 -10.82 1.57
C TRP A 163 13.54 -12.05 2.27
N GLY A 164 12.73 -12.85 1.57
CA GLY A 164 12.18 -14.10 2.08
C GLY A 164 10.84 -13.96 2.82
N ALA A 165 10.24 -15.10 3.16
CA ALA A 165 8.93 -15.18 3.80
C ALA A 165 8.92 -14.69 5.25
N GLU A 166 10.04 -14.84 5.97
CA GLU A 166 10.16 -14.38 7.36
C GLU A 166 10.08 -12.85 7.43
N TRP A 167 10.77 -12.15 6.52
CA TRP A 167 10.69 -10.69 6.39
C TRP A 167 9.26 -10.22 6.10
N ASP A 168 8.56 -10.88 5.18
CA ASP A 168 7.17 -10.53 4.83
C ASP A 168 6.23 -10.73 6.04
N THR A 169 6.37 -11.84 6.76
CA THR A 169 5.57 -12.10 7.99
C THR A 169 5.81 -11.03 9.05
N GLN A 170 7.07 -10.76 9.41
CA GLN A 170 7.41 -9.76 10.42
C GLN A 170 6.93 -8.36 10.04
N LEU A 171 7.05 -8.01 8.76
CA LEU A 171 6.63 -6.71 8.26
C LEU A 171 5.10 -6.57 8.28
N ARG A 172 4.36 -7.63 7.95
CA ARG A 172 2.89 -7.63 8.05
C ARG A 172 2.45 -7.45 9.49
N ASP A 173 3.04 -8.21 10.40
CA ASP A 173 2.74 -8.13 11.83
C ASP A 173 3.01 -6.72 12.39
N LEU A 174 4.12 -6.10 11.98
CA LEU A 174 4.43 -4.71 12.33
C LEU A 174 3.35 -3.73 11.82
N LEU A 175 2.95 -3.83 10.55
CA LEU A 175 2.13 -2.82 9.89
C LEU A 175 0.63 -2.93 10.18
N LYS A 176 0.17 -4.11 10.60
CA LYS A 176 -1.24 -4.39 10.87
C LYS A 176 -1.83 -3.47 11.95
N ASP A 177 -1.10 -3.31 13.05
CA ASP A 177 -1.55 -2.55 14.23
C ASP A 177 -0.73 -1.27 14.48
N ALA A 178 0.21 -0.94 13.60
CA ALA A 178 0.99 0.29 13.69
C ALA A 178 0.11 1.54 13.52
N ASP A 179 0.42 2.60 14.27
CA ASP A 179 -0.10 3.93 13.96
C ASP A 179 0.52 4.51 12.68
N ASP A 180 0.02 5.66 12.21
CA ASP A 180 0.50 6.30 10.99
C ASP A 180 1.96 6.75 11.09
N ALA A 181 2.46 7.08 12.29
CA ALA A 181 3.84 7.52 12.49
C ALA A 181 4.80 6.33 12.30
N VAL A 182 4.55 5.24 13.02
CA VAL A 182 5.34 3.99 12.96
C VAL A 182 5.28 3.39 11.56
N ALA A 183 4.09 3.34 10.94
CA ALA A 183 3.94 2.80 9.59
C ALA A 183 4.62 3.68 8.53
N THR A 184 4.73 5.00 8.75
CA THR A 184 5.45 5.91 7.85
C THR A 184 6.95 5.76 8.00
N ASP A 185 7.45 5.65 9.23
CA ASP A 185 8.86 5.42 9.49
C ASP A 185 9.35 4.07 8.95
N ALA A 186 8.53 3.02 9.04
CA ALA A 186 8.83 1.73 8.43
C ALA A 186 9.04 1.85 6.90
N MET A 187 8.32 2.75 6.23
CA MET A 187 8.42 2.94 4.77
C MET A 187 9.66 3.73 4.32
N ARG A 188 10.52 4.22 5.22
CA ARG A 188 11.74 4.93 4.81
C ARG A 188 12.58 4.06 3.87
N ILE A 189 13.13 4.69 2.82
CA ILE A 189 13.90 3.99 1.80
C ILE A 189 15.20 3.49 2.42
N GLN A 190 15.44 2.19 2.32
CA GLN A 190 16.65 1.55 2.82
C GLN A 190 17.75 1.58 1.75
N GLU A 191 19.01 1.53 2.19
CA GLU A 191 20.19 1.54 1.29
C GLU A 191 20.17 0.38 0.29
N ASP A 192 19.58 -0.76 0.65
CA ASP A 192 19.50 -1.92 -0.22
C ASP A 192 18.36 -1.83 -1.25
N GLU A 193 17.44 -0.86 -1.13
CA GLU A 193 16.33 -0.65 -2.07
C GLU A 193 16.74 0.20 -3.28
N CYS A 194 17.56 1.24 -3.07
CA CYS A 194 17.96 2.18 -4.11
C CYS A 194 19.23 2.95 -3.73
N ASP A 195 20.08 3.24 -4.72
CA ASP A 195 21.32 4.01 -4.54
C ASP A 195 21.08 5.52 -4.36
N GLU A 196 19.95 6.03 -4.86
CA GLU A 196 19.65 7.47 -4.86
C GLU A 196 18.19 7.73 -4.47
N ILE A 197 18.01 8.48 -3.38
CA ILE A 197 16.70 8.95 -2.92
C ILE A 197 16.45 10.33 -3.53
N LEU A 198 15.27 10.51 -4.14
CA LEU A 198 14.89 11.76 -4.77
C LEU A 198 14.13 12.65 -3.79
N ASP A 199 14.71 13.78 -3.43
CA ASP A 199 13.97 14.88 -2.79
C ASP A 199 13.34 15.76 -3.88
N ILE A 200 12.07 16.10 -3.70
CA ILE A 200 11.28 16.86 -4.68
C ILE A 200 10.66 18.07 -4.02
N ASP A 201 10.25 19.04 -4.83
CA ASP A 201 9.45 20.15 -4.33
C ASP A 201 8.03 19.68 -3.97
N VAL A 202 7.50 20.14 -2.85
CA VAL A 202 6.14 19.83 -2.39
C VAL A 202 5.09 20.23 -3.43
N LEU A 203 5.31 21.31 -4.19
CA LEU A 203 4.40 21.73 -5.26
C LEU A 203 4.37 20.74 -6.43
N ASP A 204 5.40 19.91 -6.62
CA ASP A 204 5.38 18.85 -7.63
C ASP A 204 4.35 17.77 -7.31
N LEU A 205 3.99 17.59 -6.03
CA LEU A 205 2.92 16.68 -5.60
C LEU A 205 1.55 17.11 -6.12
N LEU A 206 1.37 18.37 -6.50
CA LEU A 206 0.10 18.93 -6.96
C LEU A 206 -0.16 18.67 -8.45
N LYS A 207 0.83 18.17 -9.20
CA LYS A 207 0.67 17.88 -10.64
C LYS A 207 -0.45 16.87 -10.88
N GLY A 208 -1.48 17.29 -11.60
CA GLY A 208 -2.65 16.47 -11.88
C GLY A 208 -3.49 16.12 -10.64
N LEU A 209 -3.33 16.84 -9.52
CA LEU A 209 -4.22 16.75 -8.36
C LEU A 209 -5.55 17.45 -8.70
N VAL A 210 -6.67 16.76 -8.47
CA VAL A 210 -8.03 17.29 -8.68
C VAL A 210 -8.59 17.86 -7.38
N LYS A 211 -8.40 17.13 -6.28
CA LYS A 211 -8.79 17.55 -4.93
C LYS A 211 -7.86 16.95 -3.89
N TYR A 212 -7.72 17.65 -2.77
CA TYR A 212 -6.98 17.16 -1.60
C TYR A 212 -7.71 15.96 -0.97
N PRO A 213 -7.02 15.07 -0.23
CA PRO A 213 -7.66 14.25 0.79
C PRO A 213 -8.33 15.20 1.79
N ASP A 214 -9.65 15.15 1.97
CA ASP A 214 -10.38 16.12 2.78
C ASP A 214 -10.61 15.61 4.21
N GLU A 215 -10.88 16.54 5.13
CA GLU A 215 -11.16 16.22 6.54
C GLU A 215 -12.51 15.51 6.75
N GLU A 216 -13.40 15.61 5.77
CA GLU A 216 -14.79 15.11 5.82
C GLU A 216 -15.10 14.12 4.67
N ASP A 217 -14.12 13.32 4.26
CA ASP A 217 -14.42 12.22 3.35
C ASP A 217 -15.31 11.17 4.05
N ASP A 218 -16.20 10.52 3.29
CA ASP A 218 -17.22 9.53 3.76
C ASP A 218 -16.66 8.38 4.62
N ASP A 219 -15.34 8.19 4.60
CA ASP A 219 -14.62 7.17 5.34
C ASP A 219 -14.28 7.58 6.79
N GLY A 220 -14.57 8.82 7.19
CA GLY A 220 -14.31 9.36 8.54
C GLY A 220 -12.83 9.54 8.90
N ILE A 221 -11.92 9.31 7.94
CA ILE A 221 -10.47 9.52 8.08
C ILE A 221 -10.16 10.90 7.50
N GLY A 222 -10.04 11.89 8.38
CA GLY A 222 -9.75 13.26 7.95
C GLY A 222 -8.35 13.44 7.36
N ALA A 223 -8.09 14.60 6.77
CA ALA A 223 -6.81 14.98 6.22
C ALA A 223 -5.70 14.93 7.29
N GLY A 224 -4.62 14.19 6.98
CA GLY A 224 -3.44 14.12 7.83
C GLY A 224 -2.69 15.46 7.92
N ILE A 225 -1.78 15.56 8.88
CA ILE A 225 -0.91 16.76 9.02
C ILE A 225 -0.13 17.03 7.74
N PHE A 226 0.24 16.00 6.99
CA PHE A 226 0.93 16.13 5.71
C PHE A 226 0.11 16.91 4.69
N THR A 227 -1.17 16.55 4.49
CA THR A 227 -2.06 17.29 3.57
C THR A 227 -2.21 18.74 3.98
N LYS A 228 -2.25 19.05 5.28
CA LYS A 228 -2.28 20.44 5.76
C LYS A 228 -1.03 21.20 5.36
N CYS A 229 0.14 20.58 5.46
CA CYS A 229 1.40 21.17 5.02
C CYS A 229 1.45 21.39 3.50
N VAL A 230 1.01 20.40 2.72
CA VAL A 230 0.94 20.50 1.25
C VAL A 230 0.00 21.65 0.85
N ARG A 231 -1.18 21.73 1.47
CA ARG A 231 -2.16 22.80 1.23
C ARG A 231 -1.59 24.18 1.60
N TYR A 232 -0.91 24.28 2.75
CA TYR A 232 -0.23 25.51 3.17
C TYR A 232 0.79 26.00 2.12
N CYS A 233 1.61 25.08 1.60
CA CYS A 233 2.57 25.40 0.54
C CYS A 233 1.87 25.84 -0.75
N ALA A 234 0.82 25.12 -1.15
CA ALA A 234 0.06 25.40 -2.36
C ALA A 234 -0.61 26.79 -2.34
N GLU A 235 -1.29 27.13 -1.24
CA GLU A 235 -1.99 28.41 -1.08
C GLU A 235 -1.04 29.61 -1.14
N ARG A 236 0.19 29.43 -0.66
CA ARG A 236 1.22 30.48 -0.62
C ARG A 236 2.20 30.41 -1.80
N GLN A 237 2.04 29.43 -2.69
CA GLN A 237 2.99 29.14 -3.77
C GLN A 237 4.44 29.01 -3.23
N LEU A 238 4.57 28.36 -2.07
CA LEU A 238 5.84 28.17 -1.39
C LEU A 238 6.54 26.93 -1.95
N SER A 239 7.67 27.16 -2.62
CA SER A 239 8.62 26.11 -3.00
C SER A 239 9.30 25.60 -1.74
N TRP A 240 9.14 24.30 -1.46
CA TRP A 240 9.65 23.67 -0.23
C TRP A 240 10.10 22.25 -0.54
N PRO A 241 11.30 21.83 -0.09
CA PRO A 241 11.74 20.46 -0.26
C PRO A 241 10.93 19.51 0.63
N LEU A 242 10.55 18.36 0.09
CA LEU A 242 9.76 17.36 0.79
C LEU A 242 10.48 16.83 2.04
N SER A 243 11.81 16.73 2.00
CA SER A 243 12.65 16.38 3.15
C SER A 243 12.44 17.28 4.38
N LYS A 244 12.14 18.57 4.18
CA LYS A 244 11.96 19.56 5.24
C LYS A 244 10.50 19.85 5.57
N ILE A 245 9.54 19.11 5.04
CA ILE A 245 8.11 19.40 5.27
C ILE A 245 7.71 19.33 6.77
N HIS A 246 8.49 18.63 7.58
CA HIS A 246 8.29 18.52 9.01
C HIS A 246 8.40 19.86 9.76
N THR A 247 9.19 20.82 9.26
CA THR A 247 9.31 22.14 9.90
C THR A 247 8.01 22.94 9.79
N ILE A 248 7.34 22.83 8.64
CA ILE A 248 5.99 23.36 8.43
C ILE A 248 4.99 22.64 9.34
N ALA A 249 5.06 21.32 9.42
CA ALA A 249 4.16 20.54 10.26
C ALA A 249 4.23 20.95 11.74
N LEU A 250 5.44 21.11 12.28
CA LEU A 250 5.67 21.54 13.66
C LEU A 250 5.08 22.94 13.90
N ALA A 251 5.34 23.90 13.01
CA ALA A 251 4.80 25.24 13.13
C ALA A 251 3.26 25.25 13.11
N LEU A 252 2.64 24.48 12.20
CA LEU A 252 1.18 24.37 12.10
C LEU A 252 0.56 23.72 13.34
N GLN A 253 1.20 22.69 13.90
CA GLN A 253 0.72 22.02 15.12
C GLN A 253 0.77 22.94 16.35
N GLU A 254 1.76 23.84 16.40
CA GLU A 254 1.91 24.82 17.48
C GLU A 254 1.08 26.10 17.25
N GLY A 255 0.34 26.19 16.15
CA GLY A 255 -0.43 27.39 15.80
C GLY A 255 0.44 28.60 15.44
N ARG A 256 1.67 28.37 15.00
CA ARG A 256 2.63 29.39 14.57
C ARG A 256 2.72 29.43 13.04
N GLU A 257 3.21 30.54 12.50
CA GLU A 257 3.57 30.61 11.09
C GLU A 257 4.93 29.93 10.87
N PRO A 258 5.07 29.03 9.88
CA PRO A 258 6.35 28.42 9.52
C PRO A 258 7.42 29.46 9.20
N ASP A 259 8.63 29.25 9.70
CA ASP A 259 9.78 30.08 9.34
C ASP A 259 10.29 29.67 7.95
N ILE A 260 10.09 30.57 6.98
CA ILE A 260 10.38 30.32 5.56
C ILE A 260 11.91 30.38 5.30
N ALA A 261 12.70 30.92 6.23
CA ALA A 261 14.16 31.02 6.07
C ALA A 261 14.85 29.64 6.00
N GLU A 262 14.27 28.61 6.61
CA GLU A 262 14.84 27.25 6.67
C GLU A 262 14.79 26.48 5.32
N ALA A 263 14.10 27.00 4.30
CA ALA A 263 13.96 26.32 3.01
C ALA A 263 15.29 26.16 2.27
N HIS A 264 16.20 27.13 2.42
CA HIS A 264 17.32 27.36 1.52
C HIS A 264 18.70 26.93 2.04
N ASP A 265 18.78 26.42 3.27
CA ASP A 265 20.03 25.87 3.85
C ASP A 265 20.29 24.41 3.47
#